data_AF-A0A7M3DQL9-F1
#
_entry.id   AF-A0A7M3DQL9-F1
#
_cell.length_a   1.000
_cell.length_b   1.000
_cell.length_c   1.000
_cell.angle_alpha   90.00
_cell.angle_beta   90.00
_cell.angle_gamma   90.00
#
_symmetry.space_group_name_H-M   'P 1'
#
loop_
_entity.id
_entity.type
_entity.pdbx_description
1 polymer ?
#
loop_
_entity_poly.entity_id
_entity_poly.type
_entity_poly.pdbx_seq_one_letter_code
_entity_poly.pdbx_strand_id
1 'polypeptide(L)'
;MGLKTACLSVTLIAELCVPAEAACWSALKSPEWPKLAESIATIKLCEQLPGGPDRTKKFEVTAVDVCTAANGVSIAAKASMTCGASSGAFIKMPPLDGRVVATVTLDIGACSITESNIEISGEVGGLLSSLPQTQQFARSWAQSRLSQLCGLQ
;
A
#
# COMPACT_ATOMS: atom_id res chain seq x y z
N MET A 1 -53.64 -22.28 7.51
CA MET A 1 -52.77 -22.99 8.48
C MET A 1 -51.42 -22.26 8.46
N GLY A 2 -51.03 -21.40 9.40
CA GLY A 2 -51.43 -21.29 10.79
C GLY A 2 -50.51 -22.13 11.67
N LEU A 3 -49.26 -21.67 11.90
CA LEU A 3 -48.73 -21.67 13.25
C LEU A 3 -47.76 -20.49 13.46
N LYS A 4 -47.94 -19.87 14.62
CA LYS A 4 -47.54 -18.54 15.05
C LYS A 4 -46.47 -18.71 16.14
N THR A 5 -45.53 -17.77 16.18
CA THR A 5 -44.89 -17.22 17.39
C THR A 5 -43.89 -18.10 18.16
N ALA A 6 -42.65 -17.62 18.26
CA ALA A 6 -42.03 -17.22 19.53
C ALA A 6 -40.68 -16.52 19.31
N CYS A 7 -40.71 -15.21 19.01
CA CYS A 7 -39.63 -14.34 19.48
C CYS A 7 -39.90 -14.09 20.97
N LEU A 8 -39.43 -15.02 21.80
CA LEU A 8 -39.36 -14.83 23.25
C LEU A 8 -38.20 -13.89 23.52
N SER A 9 -38.55 -12.67 23.89
CA SER A 9 -37.69 -11.69 24.53
C SER A 9 -37.11 -12.27 25.82
N VAL A 10 -35.78 -12.22 25.98
CA VAL A 10 -35.06 -12.02 27.24
C VAL A 10 -33.56 -11.89 26.95
N THR A 11 -32.98 -10.81 27.50
CA THR A 11 -31.55 -10.44 27.57
C THR A 11 -30.88 -9.97 26.28
N LEU A 12 -30.77 -8.64 26.20
CA LEU A 12 -29.86 -7.86 25.37
C LEU A 12 -28.39 -8.24 25.71
N ILE A 13 -27.91 -9.36 25.20
CA ILE A 13 -26.48 -9.50 24.93
C ILE A 13 -26.35 -8.98 23.50
N ALA A 14 -25.94 -7.72 23.39
CA ALA A 14 -25.29 -7.26 22.18
C ALA A 14 -24.02 -8.11 22.05
N GLU A 15 -24.17 -9.30 21.46
CA GLU A 15 -23.10 -9.93 20.73
C GLU A 15 -22.78 -8.92 19.64
N LEU A 16 -21.87 -8.01 19.99
CA LEU A 16 -21.03 -7.30 19.06
C LEU A 16 -20.58 -8.39 18.10
N CYS A 17 -21.22 -8.46 16.95
CA CYS A 17 -20.62 -9.02 15.76
C CYS A 17 -19.42 -8.10 15.51
N VAL A 18 -18.34 -8.33 16.27
CA VAL A 18 -17.04 -7.79 15.95
C VAL A 18 -16.84 -8.36 14.56
N PRO A 19 -16.84 -7.54 13.50
CA PRO A 19 -16.50 -8.04 12.19
C PRO A 19 -15.18 -8.75 12.42
N ALA A 20 -15.12 -10.07 12.16
CA ALA A 20 -13.93 -10.86 12.43
C ALA A 20 -12.76 -10.05 11.90
N GLU A 21 -11.97 -9.44 12.81
CA GLU A 21 -10.87 -8.60 12.41
C GLU A 21 -10.02 -9.54 11.59
N ALA A 22 -9.92 -9.27 10.29
CA ALA A 22 -9.17 -10.13 9.39
C ALA A 22 -7.82 -10.34 10.07
N ALA A 23 -7.44 -11.59 10.33
CA ALA A 23 -6.24 -11.88 11.09
C ALA A 23 -5.05 -11.34 10.29
N CYS A 24 -4.61 -10.13 10.63
CA CYS A 24 -3.53 -9.45 9.92
C CYS A 24 -2.21 -9.89 10.53
N TRP A 25 -1.22 -10.14 9.69
CA TRP A 25 0.16 -10.38 10.14
C TRP A 25 1.10 -9.37 9.50
N SER A 26 2.14 -9.02 10.25
CA SER A 26 3.15 -8.10 9.75
C SER A 26 4.15 -8.85 8.85
N ALA A 27 4.19 -8.49 7.57
CA ALA A 27 5.14 -9.06 6.62
C ALA A 27 6.59 -8.63 6.91
N LEU A 28 6.81 -7.53 7.65
CA LEU A 28 8.15 -7.09 8.06
C LEU A 28 8.89 -8.14 8.90
N LYS A 29 8.15 -9.02 9.59
CA LYS A 29 8.69 -10.09 10.42
C LYS A 29 8.87 -11.41 9.67
N SER A 30 8.51 -11.44 8.38
CA SER A 30 8.64 -12.64 7.55
C SER A 30 10.09 -12.84 7.08
N PRO A 31 10.56 -14.09 6.93
CA PRO A 31 11.88 -14.38 6.36
C PRO A 31 12.06 -13.89 4.91
N GLU A 32 10.97 -13.64 4.20
CA GLU A 32 10.90 -13.22 2.80
C GLU A 32 11.00 -11.69 2.66
N TRP A 33 10.86 -10.96 3.77
CA TRP A 33 10.91 -9.50 3.81
C TRP A 33 12.15 -8.90 3.13
N PRO A 34 13.38 -9.40 3.34
CA PRO A 34 14.56 -8.80 2.71
C PRO A 34 14.46 -8.73 1.18
N LYS A 35 13.97 -9.81 0.55
CA LYS A 35 13.79 -9.88 -0.92
C LYS A 35 12.69 -8.92 -1.41
N LEU A 36 11.62 -8.77 -0.63
CA LEU A 36 10.55 -7.82 -0.93
C LEU A 36 11.02 -6.37 -0.77
N ALA A 37 11.76 -6.08 0.31
CA ALA A 37 12.34 -4.77 0.59
C ALA A 37 13.31 -4.34 -0.52
N GLU A 38 14.16 -5.24 -1.03
CA GLU A 38 15.03 -4.97 -2.19
C GLU A 38 14.21 -4.59 -3.43
N SER A 39 13.12 -5.31 -3.70
CA SER A 39 12.24 -5.02 -4.83
C SER A 39 11.56 -3.65 -4.68
N ILE A 40 11.09 -3.31 -3.48
CA ILE A 40 10.48 -2.00 -3.17
C ILE A 40 11.51 -0.87 -3.26
N ALA A 41 12.76 -1.09 -2.85
CA ALA A 41 13.83 -0.10 -2.94
C ALA A 41 14.17 0.30 -4.39
N THR A 42 13.72 -0.47 -5.39
CA THR A 42 13.83 -0.08 -6.81
C THR A 42 12.83 0.98 -7.25
N ILE A 43 11.84 1.32 -6.41
CA ILE A 43 10.87 2.37 -6.71
C ILE A 43 11.57 3.73 -6.73
N LYS A 44 11.44 4.42 -7.87
CA LYS A 44 12.05 5.73 -8.15
C LYS A 44 10.96 6.81 -8.20
N LEU A 45 10.32 7.05 -7.05
CA LEU A 45 9.20 7.98 -6.92
C LEU A 45 9.64 9.44 -7.10
N CYS A 46 10.76 9.84 -6.47
CA CYS A 46 11.26 11.22 -6.54
C CYS A 46 11.75 11.57 -7.96
N GLU A 47 12.24 10.59 -8.71
CA GLU A 47 12.65 10.75 -10.11
C GLU A 47 11.47 11.13 -11.04
N GLN A 48 10.22 10.96 -10.59
CA GLN A 48 9.02 11.39 -11.33
C GLN A 48 8.67 12.88 -11.10
N LEU A 49 9.36 13.59 -10.19
CA LEU A 49 9.05 14.98 -9.88
C LEU A 49 9.53 15.94 -11.00
N PRO A 50 8.63 16.65 -11.68
CA PRO A 50 9.02 17.63 -12.70
C PRO A 50 9.73 18.82 -12.04
N GLY A 51 10.92 19.16 -12.52
CA GLY A 51 11.72 20.27 -11.96
C GLY A 51 12.58 19.90 -10.75
N GLY A 52 12.57 18.62 -10.32
CA GLY A 52 13.30 18.12 -9.15
C GLY A 52 12.57 18.40 -7.81
N PRO A 53 13.08 17.89 -6.67
CA PRO A 53 14.25 17.02 -6.48
C PRO A 53 14.12 15.66 -7.18
N ASP A 54 15.15 15.27 -7.91
CA ASP A 54 15.14 14.19 -8.90
C ASP A 54 15.71 12.86 -8.40
N ARG A 55 16.00 12.72 -7.10
CA ARG A 55 16.59 11.50 -6.53
C ARG A 55 15.92 11.07 -5.25
N THR A 56 15.62 9.78 -5.16
CA THR A 56 15.23 9.15 -3.89
C THR A 56 16.48 8.94 -3.03
N LYS A 57 16.61 9.69 -1.92
CA LYS A 57 17.77 9.60 -1.00
C LYS A 57 17.56 8.57 0.09
N LYS A 58 16.32 8.47 0.57
CA LYS A 58 15.91 7.50 1.58
C LYS A 58 14.52 6.98 1.22
N PHE A 59 14.33 5.68 1.35
CA PHE A 59 13.02 5.04 1.30
C PHE A 59 13.02 3.91 2.32
N GLU A 60 12.19 4.03 3.36
CA GLU A 60 12.15 3.10 4.48
C GLU A 60 10.71 2.68 4.73
N VAL A 61 10.44 1.40 4.57
CA VAL A 61 9.14 0.81 4.88
C VAL A 61 9.05 0.55 6.37
N THR A 62 8.07 1.15 7.03
CA THR A 62 7.91 1.13 8.48
C THR A 62 6.78 0.22 8.95
N ALA A 63 5.84 -0.12 8.06
CA ALA A 63 4.81 -1.13 8.31
C ALA A 63 4.43 -1.83 7.01
N VAL A 64 4.19 -3.14 7.08
CA VAL A 64 3.50 -3.91 6.04
C VAL A 64 2.66 -4.96 6.75
N ASP A 65 1.35 -4.78 6.68
CA ASP A 65 0.37 -5.66 7.29
C ASP A 65 -0.43 -6.34 6.18
N VAL A 66 -0.51 -7.66 6.24
CA VAL A 66 -1.23 -8.49 5.28
C VAL A 66 -2.39 -9.14 6.00
N CYS A 67 -3.60 -8.97 5.47
CA CYS A 67 -4.84 -9.44 6.05
C CYS A 67 -5.57 -10.33 5.04
N THR A 68 -6.34 -11.30 5.53
CA THR A 68 -7.24 -12.09 4.68
C THR A 68 -8.37 -11.22 4.13
N ALA A 69 -8.68 -11.37 2.83
CA ALA A 69 -9.82 -10.75 2.17
C ALA A 69 -10.68 -11.82 1.49
N ALA A 70 -11.92 -11.46 1.09
CA ALA A 70 -12.91 -12.42 0.59
C ALA A 70 -12.40 -13.34 -0.54
N ASN A 71 -11.59 -12.81 -1.48
CA ASN A 71 -11.04 -13.55 -2.62
C ASN A 71 -9.50 -13.49 -2.68
N GLY A 72 -8.82 -13.23 -1.56
CA GLY A 72 -7.36 -13.10 -1.55
C GLY A 72 -6.84 -12.39 -0.31
N VAL A 73 -6.02 -11.36 -0.51
CA VAL A 73 -5.39 -10.62 0.60
C VAL A 73 -5.53 -9.11 0.42
N SER A 74 -5.65 -8.42 1.54
CA SER A 74 -5.49 -6.97 1.62
C SER A 74 -4.15 -6.65 2.26
N ILE A 75 -3.39 -5.74 1.68
CA ILE A 75 -2.07 -5.32 2.14
C ILE A 75 -2.14 -3.83 2.46
N ALA A 76 -1.78 -3.48 3.69
CA ALA A 76 -1.57 -2.10 4.12
C ALA A 76 -0.07 -1.87 4.36
N ALA A 77 0.52 -0.90 3.69
CA ALA A 77 1.93 -0.57 3.82
C ALA A 77 2.12 0.91 4.17
N LYS A 78 3.12 1.19 5.00
CA LYS A 78 3.55 2.54 5.37
C LYS A 78 5.04 2.68 5.08
N ALA A 79 5.42 3.77 4.44
CA ALA A 79 6.82 4.10 4.20
C ALA A 79 7.11 5.57 4.45
N SER A 80 8.35 5.86 4.81
CA SER A 80 8.93 7.20 4.81
C SER A 80 9.87 7.33 3.64
N MET A 81 9.90 8.51 3.01
CA MET A 81 10.83 8.81 1.94
C MET A 81 11.44 10.20 2.11
N THR A 82 12.64 10.36 1.57
CA THR A 82 13.30 11.66 1.43
C THR A 82 13.74 11.81 -0.01
N CYS A 83 13.21 12.82 -0.70
CA CYS A 83 13.62 13.23 -2.03
C CYS A 83 14.70 14.31 -1.92
N GLY A 84 15.74 14.23 -2.72
CA GLY A 84 16.78 15.26 -2.76
C GLY A 84 17.30 15.48 -4.18
N ALA A 85 18.00 16.59 -4.39
CA ALA A 85 18.62 16.87 -5.67
C ALA A 85 19.80 15.91 -5.93
N SER A 86 20.01 15.56 -7.20
CA SER A 86 21.22 14.91 -7.68
C SER A 86 22.44 15.81 -7.47
N SER A 87 23.62 15.19 -7.34
CA SER A 87 24.87 15.93 -7.11
C SER A 87 25.24 16.89 -8.24
N GLY A 88 24.68 16.69 -9.45
CA GLY A 88 24.85 17.55 -10.61
C GLY A 88 23.73 18.59 -10.81
N ALA A 89 22.76 18.68 -9.90
CA ALA A 89 21.67 19.63 -10.03
C ALA A 89 22.19 21.08 -9.90
N PHE A 90 21.81 21.93 -10.86
CA PHE A 90 22.21 23.33 -10.89
C PHE A 90 21.60 24.12 -9.72
N ILE A 91 20.41 23.73 -9.29
CA ILE A 91 19.72 24.29 -8.11
C ILE A 91 19.75 23.26 -6.99
N LYS A 92 20.42 23.59 -5.89
CA LYS A 92 20.41 22.79 -4.67
C LYS A 92 19.13 23.11 -3.88
N MET A 93 18.12 22.30 -4.06
CA MET A 93 16.93 22.33 -3.21
C MET A 93 17.18 21.55 -1.92
N PRO A 94 16.63 21.99 -0.78
CA PRO A 94 16.65 21.19 0.44
C PRO A 94 15.94 19.85 0.20
N PRO A 95 16.33 18.78 0.90
CA PRO A 95 15.62 17.52 0.83
C PRO A 95 14.15 17.71 1.24
N LEU A 96 13.25 17.04 0.52
CA LEU A 96 11.82 17.02 0.81
C LEU A 96 11.47 15.69 1.45
N ASP A 97 10.79 15.73 2.58
CA ASP A 97 10.33 14.53 3.25
C ASP A 97 8.89 14.18 2.86
N GLY A 98 8.62 12.89 2.82
CA GLY A 98 7.33 12.33 2.43
C GLY A 98 6.97 11.10 3.25
N ARG A 99 5.67 10.85 3.35
CA ARG A 99 5.11 9.61 3.88
C ARG A 99 4.17 8.99 2.85
N VAL A 100 4.31 7.69 2.66
CA VAL A 100 3.45 6.89 1.79
C VAL A 100 2.61 5.97 2.65
N VAL A 101 1.30 5.99 2.42
CA VAL A 101 0.37 4.98 2.92
C VAL A 101 -0.26 4.33 1.70
N ALA A 102 -0.11 3.02 1.57
CA ALA A 102 -0.67 2.27 0.46
C ALA A 102 -1.56 1.15 0.99
N THR A 103 -2.75 1.01 0.41
CA THR A 103 -3.66 -0.11 0.65
C THR A 103 -3.94 -0.77 -0.68
N VAL A 104 -3.69 -2.08 -0.78
CA VAL A 104 -3.86 -2.86 -2.01
C VAL A 104 -4.64 -4.12 -1.70
N THR A 105 -5.70 -4.39 -2.45
CA THR A 105 -6.43 -5.66 -2.41
C THR A 105 -6.10 -6.47 -3.65
N LEU A 106 -5.71 -7.71 -3.41
CA LEU A 106 -5.24 -8.65 -4.42
C LEU A 106 -6.21 -9.83 -4.48
N ASP A 107 -6.66 -10.17 -5.69
CA ASP A 107 -7.24 -11.48 -5.99
C ASP A 107 -6.10 -12.40 -6.43
N ILE A 108 -5.78 -13.37 -5.57
CA ILE A 108 -4.67 -14.31 -5.81
C ILE A 108 -5.06 -15.32 -6.89
N GLY A 109 -6.34 -15.71 -6.96
CA GLY A 109 -6.82 -16.68 -7.96
C GLY A 109 -6.84 -16.10 -9.37
N ALA A 110 -7.18 -14.82 -9.50
CA ALA A 110 -7.16 -14.08 -10.76
C ALA A 110 -5.82 -13.36 -11.03
N CYS A 111 -4.86 -13.43 -10.11
CA CYS A 111 -3.57 -12.74 -10.19
C CYS A 111 -3.69 -11.24 -10.54
N SER A 112 -4.64 -10.55 -9.89
CA SER A 112 -4.97 -9.17 -10.23
C SER A 112 -5.14 -8.28 -9.00
N ILE A 113 -4.76 -7.01 -9.14
CA ILE A 113 -5.08 -5.96 -8.17
C ILE A 113 -6.51 -5.50 -8.42
N THR A 114 -7.42 -5.81 -7.49
CA THR A 114 -8.83 -5.41 -7.55
C THR A 114 -9.00 -3.99 -7.05
N GLU A 115 -8.30 -3.61 -5.98
CA GLU A 115 -8.35 -2.29 -5.39
C GLU A 115 -6.94 -1.81 -5.02
N SER A 116 -6.71 -0.51 -5.20
CA SER A 116 -5.45 0.13 -4.80
C SER A 116 -5.71 1.58 -4.43
N ASN A 117 -5.32 1.98 -3.23
CA ASN A 117 -5.25 3.38 -2.81
C ASN A 117 -3.81 3.68 -2.37
N ILE A 118 -3.28 4.82 -2.81
CA ILE A 118 -1.97 5.29 -2.42
C ILE A 118 -2.08 6.77 -2.08
N GLU A 119 -1.76 7.06 -0.82
CA GLU A 119 -1.73 8.39 -0.25
C GLU A 119 -0.27 8.77 -0.01
N ILE A 120 0.14 9.88 -0.61
CA ILE A 120 1.45 10.46 -0.37
C ILE A 120 1.23 11.79 0.32
N SER A 121 1.78 11.93 1.52
CA SER A 121 1.66 13.11 2.37
C SER A 121 3.04 13.70 2.68
N GLY A 122 3.05 14.88 3.31
CA GLY A 122 4.28 15.66 3.52
C GLY A 122 4.59 16.57 2.32
N GLU A 123 5.81 17.12 2.30
CA GLU A 123 6.24 18.07 1.27
C GLU A 123 6.27 17.41 -0.11
N VAL A 124 6.74 16.16 -0.17
CA VAL A 124 6.68 15.34 -1.39
C VAL A 124 5.23 15.05 -1.79
N GLY A 125 4.34 14.85 -0.82
CA GLY A 125 2.92 14.60 -1.06
C GLY A 125 2.24 15.76 -1.77
N GLY A 126 2.53 17.01 -1.42
CA GLY A 126 1.99 18.19 -2.13
C GLY A 126 2.34 18.23 -3.62
N LEU A 127 3.49 17.64 -4.00
CA LEU A 127 3.97 17.61 -5.38
C LEU A 127 3.56 16.34 -6.15
N LEU A 128 3.51 15.19 -5.47
CA LEU A 128 3.18 13.90 -6.10
C LEU A 128 1.68 13.57 -6.11
N SER A 129 0.92 14.04 -5.11
CA SER A 129 -0.54 13.80 -5.03
C SER A 129 -1.33 14.55 -6.10
N SER A 130 -0.75 15.61 -6.67
CA SER A 130 -1.33 16.38 -7.77
C SER A 130 -1.06 15.78 -9.15
N LEU A 131 -0.31 14.68 -9.22
CA LEU A 131 -0.01 13.97 -10.47
C LEU A 131 -0.90 12.72 -10.58
N PRO A 132 -1.93 12.71 -11.46
CA PRO A 132 -2.76 11.52 -11.72
C PRO A 132 -1.93 10.30 -12.14
N GLN A 133 -0.76 10.57 -12.75
CA GLN A 133 0.19 9.56 -13.18
C GLN A 133 0.86 8.83 -12.01
N THR A 134 0.95 9.40 -10.80
CA THR A 134 1.61 8.74 -9.65
C THR A 134 0.86 7.49 -9.21
N GLN A 135 -0.47 7.57 -9.07
CA GLN A 135 -1.27 6.40 -8.70
C GLN A 135 -1.26 5.34 -9.82
N GLN A 136 -1.35 5.78 -11.08
CA GLN A 136 -1.31 4.85 -12.22
C GLN A 136 0.06 4.16 -12.33
N PHE A 137 1.16 4.90 -12.16
CA PHE A 137 2.51 4.36 -12.13
C PHE A 137 2.66 3.32 -11.03
N ALA A 138 2.30 3.65 -9.79
CA ALA A 138 2.44 2.74 -8.67
C ALA A 138 1.55 1.48 -8.82
N ARG A 139 0.31 1.64 -9.33
CA ARG A 139 -0.55 0.49 -9.67
C ARG A 139 0.06 -0.39 -10.76
N SER A 140 0.59 0.20 -11.83
CA SER A 140 1.22 -0.56 -12.92
C SER A 140 2.47 -1.31 -12.47
N TRP A 141 3.31 -0.66 -11.64
CA TRP A 141 4.46 -1.29 -11.02
C TRP A 141 4.04 -2.48 -10.13
N ALA A 142 3.04 -2.28 -9.27
CA ALA A 142 2.54 -3.33 -8.38
C ALA A 142 1.96 -4.51 -9.17
N GLN A 143 1.18 -4.24 -10.22
CA GLN A 143 0.64 -5.28 -11.10
C GLN A 143 1.74 -6.04 -11.83
N SER A 144 2.80 -5.36 -12.28
CA SER A 144 3.96 -6.02 -12.91
C SER A 144 4.67 -6.97 -11.94
N ARG A 145 4.85 -6.56 -10.67
CA ARG A 145 5.43 -7.43 -9.64
C ARG A 145 4.53 -8.62 -9.30
N LEU A 146 3.22 -8.40 -9.21
CA LEU A 146 2.25 -9.50 -9.00
C LEU A 146 2.30 -10.51 -10.14
N SER A 147 2.34 -10.04 -11.38
CA SER A 147 2.39 -10.90 -12.58
C SER A 147 3.66 -11.75 -12.58
N GLN A 148 4.80 -11.17 -12.18
CA GLN A 148 6.06 -11.92 -11.98
C GLN A 148 5.93 -13.02 -10.93
N LEU A 149 5.26 -12.75 -9.81
CA LEU A 149 5.02 -13.76 -8.75
C LEU A 149 4.07 -14.87 -9.21
N CYS A 150 3.09 -14.53 -10.03
CA CYS A 150 2.14 -15.48 -10.61
C CYS A 150 2.66 -16.27 -11.81
N GLY A 151 3.86 -15.97 -12.31
CA GLY A 151 4.42 -16.62 -13.51
C GLY A 151 3.69 -16.26 -14.81
N LEU A 152 2.91 -15.17 -14.82
CA LEU A 152 2.28 -14.62 -16.01
C LEU A 152 3.29 -13.62 -16.61
N GLN A 153 4.02 -14.07 -17.63
CA GLN A 153 4.96 -13.25 -18.41
C GLN A 153 4.27 -12.56 -19.58
#